data_AF-A0A1G6GQQ4-F1
#
_entry.id   AF-A0A1G6GQQ4-F1
#
_cell.length_a   1.000
_cell.length_b   1.000
_cell.length_c   1.000
_cell.angle_alpha   90.00
_cell.angle_beta   90.00
_cell.angle_gamma   90.00
#
_symmetry.space_group_name_H-M   'P 1'
#
loop_
_entity.id
_entity.type
_entity.pdbx_description
1 polymer ?
#
loop_
_entity_poly.entity_id
_entity_poly.type
_entity_poly.pdbx_seq_one_letter_code
_entity_poly.pdbx_strand_id
1 'polypeptide(L)'
;MTPVTDITKPALMREHLGATLRSERVAQGKTLRDVSRRAGVSLGYLSEVERGQKEASSELLGAICGALRVPMSRVIGDVADRMAATERDVTTLPLRVRDATATAA
;
A
#
# COMPACT_ATOMS: atom_id res chain seq x y z
N MET A 1 13.64 -6.22 25.43
CA MET A 1 14.23 -5.55 24.25
C MET A 1 13.20 -5.67 23.13
N THR A 2 12.28 -4.71 23.08
CA THR A 2 11.31 -4.60 21.99
C THR A 2 12.08 -4.33 20.69
N PRO A 3 11.75 -5.01 19.57
CA PRO A 3 12.40 -4.70 18.32
C PRO A 3 12.11 -3.25 17.97
N VAL A 4 13.18 -2.47 17.74
CA VAL A 4 13.08 -1.20 17.03
C VAL A 4 12.53 -1.55 15.66
N THR A 5 11.27 -1.21 15.42
CA THR A 5 10.66 -1.26 14.09
C THR A 5 11.52 -0.40 13.18
N ASP A 6 12.05 -1.00 12.11
CA ASP A 6 12.89 -0.32 11.13
C ASP A 6 12.12 0.86 10.51
N ILE A 7 12.46 2.07 10.98
CA ILE A 7 11.88 3.36 10.59
C ILE A 7 12.39 3.85 9.22
N THR A 8 13.22 3.07 8.52
CA THR A 8 13.99 3.56 7.37
C THR A 8 13.31 3.34 6.01
N LYS A 9 12.20 2.60 5.94
CA LYS A 9 11.47 2.45 4.67
C LYS A 9 10.02 2.89 4.83
N PRO A 10 9.65 4.10 4.38
CA PRO A 10 8.24 4.48 4.32
C PRO A 10 7.52 3.42 3.49
N ALA A 11 6.43 2.87 4.04
CA ALA A 11 5.65 1.85 3.35
C ALA A 11 5.21 2.40 1.99
N LEU A 12 5.50 1.65 0.94
CA LEU A 12 5.33 2.15 -0.42
C LEU A 12 3.88 2.00 -0.82
N MET A 13 3.34 2.94 -1.60
CA MET A 13 1.93 2.92 -2.02
C MET A 13 1.55 1.58 -2.68
N ARG A 14 2.46 0.98 -3.47
CA ARG A 14 2.26 -0.35 -4.07
C ARG A 14 2.07 -1.48 -3.07
N GLU A 15 2.61 -1.38 -1.86
CA GLU A 15 2.46 -2.40 -0.80
C GLU A 15 1.04 -2.33 -0.20
N HIS A 16 0.57 -1.13 0.12
CA HIS A 16 -0.81 -0.92 0.57
C HIS A 16 -1.85 -1.27 -0.50
N LEU A 17 -1.57 -0.89 -1.74
CA LEU A 17 -2.39 -1.21 -2.90
C LEU A 17 -2.47 -2.73 -3.12
N GLY A 18 -1.33 -3.42 -3.18
CA GLY A 18 -1.26 -4.86 -3.32
C GLY A 18 -2.02 -5.60 -2.22
N ALA A 19 -1.84 -5.18 -0.97
CA ALA A 19 -2.55 -5.75 0.17
C ALA A 19 -4.07 -5.51 0.10
N THR A 20 -4.50 -4.35 -0.40
CA THR A 20 -5.93 -4.02 -0.58
C THR A 20 -6.56 -4.90 -1.65
N LEU A 21 -5.92 -5.01 -2.82
CA LEU A 21 -6.37 -5.89 -3.91
C LEU A 21 -6.44 -7.37 -3.47
N ARG A 22 -5.43 -7.83 -2.73
CA ARG A 22 -5.42 -9.17 -2.15
C ARG A 22 -6.57 -9.39 -1.19
N SER A 23 -6.84 -8.42 -0.32
CA SER A 23 -7.92 -8.49 0.67
C SER A 23 -9.28 -8.62 -0.03
N GLU A 24 -9.53 -7.78 -1.04
CA GLU A 24 -10.75 -7.86 -1.86
C GLU A 24 -10.86 -9.19 -2.60
N ARG A 25 -9.77 -9.68 -3.21
CA ARG A 25 -9.77 -10.99 -3.89
C ARG A 25 -10.14 -12.14 -2.94
N VAL A 26 -9.53 -12.17 -1.76
CA VAL A 26 -9.74 -13.23 -0.76
C VAL A 26 -11.13 -13.14 -0.15
N ALA A 27 -11.63 -11.94 0.14
CA ALA A 27 -13.00 -11.72 0.63
C ALA A 27 -14.06 -12.22 -0.36
N GLN A 28 -13.77 -12.15 -1.66
CA GLN A 28 -14.63 -12.69 -2.71
C GLN A 28 -14.43 -14.20 -2.97
N GLY A 29 -13.55 -14.88 -2.23
CA GLY A 29 -13.24 -16.30 -2.42
C GLY A 29 -12.55 -16.63 -3.75
N LYS A 30 -12.00 -15.64 -4.45
CA LYS A 30 -11.38 -15.83 -5.77
C LYS A 30 -9.92 -16.26 -5.64
N THR A 31 -9.50 -17.18 -6.49
CA THR A 31 -8.08 -17.54 -6.59
C THR A 31 -7.30 -16.51 -7.40
N LEU A 32 -5.96 -16.50 -7.26
CA LEU A 32 -5.10 -15.70 -8.14
C LEU A 32 -5.34 -16.03 -9.62
N ARG A 33 -5.57 -17.31 -9.95
CA ARG A 33 -5.80 -17.78 -11.31
C ARG A 33 -7.10 -17.24 -11.91
N ASP A 34 -8.16 -17.09 -11.09
CA ASP A 34 -9.44 -16.56 -11.54
C ASP A 34 -9.32 -15.09 -11.93
N VAL A 35 -8.66 -14.31 -11.08
CA VAL A 35 -8.48 -12.87 -11.30
C VAL A 35 -7.48 -12.60 -12.41
N SER A 36 -6.33 -13.28 -12.42
CA SER A 36 -5.29 -13.04 -13.42
C SER A 36 -5.79 -13.32 -14.84
N ARG A 37 -6.53 -14.43 -15.02
CA ARG A 37 -7.15 -14.77 -16.30
C ARG A 37 -8.12 -13.71 -16.79
N ARG A 38 -8.97 -13.21 -15.89
CA ARG A 38 -9.99 -12.21 -16.23
C ARG A 38 -9.39 -10.81 -16.45
N ALA A 39 -8.32 -10.48 -15.74
CA ALA A 39 -7.58 -9.23 -15.90
C ALA A 39 -6.61 -9.25 -17.09
N GLY A 40 -6.41 -10.39 -17.76
CA GLY A 40 -5.48 -10.51 -18.89
C GLY A 40 -4.01 -10.41 -18.49
N VAL A 41 -3.67 -10.76 -17.25
CA VAL A 41 -2.29 -10.72 -16.73
C VAL A 41 -1.82 -12.10 -16.31
N SER A 42 -0.51 -12.29 -16.21
CA SER A 42 0.04 -13.54 -15.71
C SER A 42 -0.26 -13.72 -14.21
N LEU A 43 -0.39 -14.98 -13.77
CA LEU A 43 -0.59 -15.30 -12.35
C LEU A 43 0.58 -14.81 -11.49
N GLY A 44 1.80 -14.95 -11.99
CA GLY A 44 3.01 -14.47 -11.34
C GLY A 44 3.00 -12.95 -11.16
N TYR A 45 2.61 -12.21 -12.20
CA TYR A 45 2.51 -10.75 -12.13
C TYR A 45 1.49 -10.30 -11.09
N LEU A 46 0.28 -10.87 -11.08
CA LEU A 46 -0.73 -10.55 -10.05
C LEU A 46 -0.22 -10.88 -8.64
N SER A 47 0.50 -11.99 -8.48
CA SER A 47 1.12 -12.36 -7.19
C SER A 47 2.19 -11.37 -6.73
N GLU A 48 3.02 -10.86 -7.64
CA GLU A 48 3.99 -9.80 -7.34
C GLU A 48 3.32 -8.48 -6.98
N VAL A 49 2.26 -8.09 -7.70
CA VAL A 49 1.46 -6.89 -7.42
C VAL A 49 0.82 -6.98 -6.03
N GLU A 50 0.17 -8.09 -5.70
CA GLU A 50 -0.46 -8.28 -4.38
C GLU A 50 0.53 -8.28 -3.21
N ARG A 51 1.79 -8.57 -3.47
CA ARG A 51 2.89 -8.52 -2.49
C ARG A 51 3.62 -7.17 -2.48
N GLY A 52 3.19 -6.19 -3.27
CA GLY A 52 3.85 -4.89 -3.37
C GLY A 52 5.24 -4.95 -4.01
N GLN A 53 5.53 -5.96 -4.83
CA GLN A 53 6.83 -6.13 -5.49
C GLN A 53 6.90 -5.47 -6.87
N LYS A 54 5.74 -5.13 -7.46
CA LYS A 54 5.64 -4.47 -8.76
C LYS A 54 4.77 -3.23 -8.67
N GLU A 55 5.18 -2.21 -9.41
CA GLU A 55 4.31 -1.10 -9.78
C GLU A 55 3.36 -1.57 -10.89
N ALA A 56 2.06 -1.41 -10.68
CA ALA A 56 1.05 -1.65 -11.70
C ALA A 56 0.73 -0.34 -12.41
N SER A 57 0.68 -0.36 -13.74
CA SER A 57 0.18 0.79 -14.49
C SER A 57 -1.31 1.03 -14.19
N SER A 58 -1.80 2.23 -14.44
CA SER A 58 -3.21 2.58 -14.26
C SER A 58 -4.14 1.67 -15.08
N GLU A 59 -3.75 1.26 -16.29
CA GLU A 59 -4.49 0.34 -17.14
C GLU A 59 -4.57 -1.06 -16.52
N LEU A 60 -3.45 -1.60 -16.01
CA LEU A 60 -3.42 -2.91 -15.36
C LEU A 60 -4.20 -2.91 -14.05
N LEU A 61 -4.11 -1.83 -13.28
CA LEU A 61 -4.95 -1.60 -12.10
C LEU A 61 -6.43 -1.61 -12.46
N GLY A 62 -6.82 -0.92 -13.53
CA GLY A 62 -8.19 -0.93 -14.05
C GLY A 62 -8.66 -2.33 -14.41
N ALA A 63 -7.82 -3.12 -15.10
CA ALA A 63 -8.13 -4.49 -15.46
C ALA A 63 -8.32 -5.40 -14.23
N ILE A 64 -7.45 -5.27 -13.21
CA ILE A 64 -7.57 -6.04 -11.96
C ILE A 64 -8.83 -5.64 -11.19
N CYS A 65 -9.12 -4.34 -11.05
CA CYS A 65 -10.33 -3.83 -10.40
C CYS A 65 -11.59 -4.33 -11.13
N GLY A 66 -11.58 -4.31 -12.47
CA GLY A 66 -12.65 -4.87 -13.31
C GLY A 66 -12.84 -6.37 -13.10
N ALA A 67 -11.76 -7.14 -13.00
CA ALA A 67 -11.81 -8.58 -12.71
C ALA A 67 -12.37 -8.88 -11.30
N LEU A 68 -12.08 -8.01 -10.34
CA LEU A 68 -12.61 -8.03 -8.99
C LEU A 68 -14.01 -7.41 -8.87
N ARG A 69 -14.53 -6.77 -9.93
CA ARG A 69 -15.81 -6.05 -9.92
C ARG A 69 -15.91 -5.03 -8.79
N VAL A 70 -14.80 -4.34 -8.51
CA VAL A 70 -14.72 -3.28 -7.51
C VAL A 70 -14.39 -1.95 -8.21
N PRO A 71 -15.05 -0.83 -7.86
CA PRO A 71 -14.68 0.48 -8.39
C PRO A 71 -13.26 0.87 -7.96
N MET A 72 -12.47 1.41 -8.89
CA MET A 72 -11.10 1.87 -8.59
C MET A 72 -11.09 2.95 -7.49
N SER A 73 -12.06 3.86 -7.47
CA SER A 73 -12.18 4.89 -6.44
C SER A 73 -12.30 4.31 -5.02
N ARG A 74 -13.04 3.20 -4.87
CA ARG A 74 -13.16 2.49 -3.59
C ARG A 74 -11.83 1.89 -3.16
N VAL A 75 -11.14 1.20 -4.08
CA VAL A 75 -9.81 0.61 -3.79
C VAL A 75 -8.81 1.70 -3.37
N ILE A 76 -8.79 2.84 -4.07
CA ILE A 76 -7.90 3.95 -3.72
C ILE A 76 -8.27 4.58 -2.37
N GLY A 77 -9.56 4.68 -2.04
CA GLY A 77 -10.02 5.10 -0.71
C GLY A 77 -9.49 4.19 0.39
N ASP A 78 -9.66 2.87 0.23
CA ASP A 78 -9.17 1.87 1.19
C ASP A 78 -7.63 1.93 1.34
N VAL A 79 -6.90 2.21 0.25
CA VAL A 79 -5.45 2.41 0.28
C VAL A 79 -5.08 3.66 1.07
N ALA A 80 -5.76 4.78 0.84
CA ALA A 80 -5.53 6.03 1.58
C ALA A 80 -5.79 5.83 3.08
N ASP A 81 -6.86 5.13 3.45
CA ASP A 81 -7.17 4.83 4.85
C ASP A 81 -6.08 3.97 5.51
N ARG A 82 -5.56 2.96 4.80
CA ARG A 82 -4.44 2.13 5.27
C ARG A 82 -3.15 2.92 5.43
N MET A 83 -2.83 3.79 4.47
CA MET A 83 -1.65 4.66 4.55
C MET A 83 -1.75 5.61 5.74
N ALA A 84 -2.90 6.27 5.92
CA ALA A 84 -3.14 7.16 7.05
C ALA A 84 -3.04 6.43 8.40
N ALA A 85 -3.47 5.16 8.48
CA ALA A 85 -3.29 4.35 9.67
C ALA A 85 -1.81 4.09 9.97
N THR A 86 -1.01 3.72 8.97
CA THR A 86 0.44 3.52 9.13
C THR A 86 1.17 4.82 9.49
N GLU A 87 0.77 5.95 8.91
CA GLU A 87 1.35 7.27 9.23
C GLU A 87 1.09 7.68 10.67
N ARG A 88 -0.09 7.38 11.23
CA ARG A 88 -0.42 7.65 12.65
C ARG A 88 0.43 6.82 13.62
N ASP A 89 0.84 5.61 13.22
CA ASP A 89 1.70 4.75 14.03
C ASP A 89 3.18 5.19 13.99
N VAL A 90 3.56 6.11 13.09
CA VAL A 90 4.87 6.75 13.11
C VAL A 90 4.91 7.78 14.23
N THR A 91 5.56 7.42 15.35
CA THR A 91 5.83 8.38 16.43
C THR A 91 6.72 9.50 15.90
N THR A 92 6.16 10.69 15.73
CA THR A 92 6.95 11.90 15.48
C THR A 92 7.83 12.16 16.69
N LEU A 93 9.12 11.87 16.56
CA LEU A 93 10.11 12.27 17.58
C LEU A 93 10.12 13.80 17.64
N PRO A 94 9.99 14.40 18.83
CA PRO A 94 10.09 15.85 18.96
C PRO A 94 11.51 16.25 18.54
N LEU A 95 11.61 16.91 17.39
CA LEU A 95 12.83 17.58 17.00
C LEU A 95 13.07 18.70 18.00
N ARG A 96 14.08 18.55 18.86
CA ARG A 96 14.60 19.67 19.63
C ARG A 96 15.16 20.68 18.64
N VAL A 97 14.36 21.68 18.30
CA VAL A 97 14.87 22.90 17.68
C VAL A 97 15.81 23.51 18.70
N ARG A 98 17.12 23.54 18.41
CA ARG A 98 18.05 24.34 19.20
C ARG A 98 17.68 25.79 18.88
N ASP A 99 17.06 26.48 19.83
CA ASP A 99 16.86 27.92 19.73
C ASP A 99 18.23 28.58 19.63
N ALA A 100 18.56 29.01 18.41
CA ALA A 100 19.77 29.77 18.12
C ALA A 100 19.54 31.25 18.48
N THR A 101 19.20 31.52 19.75
CA THR A 101 19.15 32.89 20.26
C THR A 101 19.60 32.94 21.72
N ALA A 102 20.91 32.88 21.94
CA ALA A 102 21.54 33.51 23.09
C ALA A 102 23.05 33.58 22.86
N THR A 103 23.55 34.73 22.42
CA THR A 103 24.64 35.49 23.07
C THR A 103 24.78 36.81 22.32
N ALA A 104 24.04 37.81 22.76
CA ALA A 104 24.38 39.21 22.59
C ALA A 104 24.37 39.82 24.00
N ALA A 105 25.54 39.83 24.64
CA ALA A 105 25.93 40.69 25.75
C ALA A 105 27.46 40.62 25.88
#